data_AF-A0A353T7T5-F1
#
_entry.id   AF-A0A353T7T5-F1
#
_cell.length_a   1.000
_cell.length_b   1.000
_cell.length_c   1.000
_cell.angle_alpha   90.00
_cell.angle_beta   90.00
_cell.angle_gamma   90.00
#
_symmetry.space_group_name_H-M   'P 1'
#
loop_
_entity.id
_entity.type
_entity.pdbx_description
1 polymer ?
#
loop_
_entity_poly.entity_id
_entity_poly.type
_entity_poly.pdbx_seq_one_letter_code
_entity_poly.pdbx_strand_id
1 'polypeptide(L)'
;MLKKLQITSIAITIAAIGLIIFSIAGSASSAKTDKLLSSPGVAEQLQATYAGKRTSETDRDTPLMRQAKAFALRIDPPPPPPPPQPVQPANEPIRPKVDVSAQFTLIGTSYYEGNDANSWALLNEVGKGLHWVRPGETIGHLKIEKIGSGNVLIRDGQRTYEMLVEKVQKTDFVQAYTGNIPAIAAPDVWKGVEKPAVITPLAAQISEPQQTPEPNKAEIQANIEWLKQLKDSPESLGMTAEEAKELEGLGDMLKTLETEQQQVNSEPNNAEKNEPNENVSPAIVDTNISQQPPAVQRPVDVNNNELRSKRAEILRSRRRR
;
A
#
# COMPACT_ATOMS: atom_id res chain seq x y z
N MET A 1 -34.83 50.43 5.31
CA MET A 1 -35.31 49.13 5.83
C MET A 1 -36.57 48.59 5.12
N LEU A 2 -37.29 49.36 4.29
CA LEU A 2 -38.51 48.88 3.60
C LEU A 2 -38.28 47.80 2.51
N LYS A 3 -37.04 47.58 2.03
CA LYS A 3 -36.75 46.62 0.96
C LYS A 3 -36.73 45.15 1.42
N LYS A 4 -36.55 44.87 2.72
CA LYS A 4 -36.52 43.50 3.25
C LYS A 4 -37.92 42.90 3.45
N LEU A 5 -38.96 43.74 3.58
CA LEU A 5 -40.33 43.28 3.79
C LEU A 5 -41.01 42.73 2.52
N GLN A 6 -40.55 43.13 1.33
CA GLN A 6 -41.16 42.71 0.06
C GLN A 6 -40.73 41.29 -0.36
N ILE A 7 -39.53 40.85 0.05
CA ILE A 7 -38.99 39.53 -0.35
C ILE A 7 -39.65 38.39 0.44
N THR A 8 -39.99 38.61 1.72
CA THR A 8 -40.65 37.60 2.56
C THR A 8 -42.08 37.29 2.12
N SER A 9 -42.80 38.28 1.56
CA SER A 9 -44.17 38.08 1.08
C SER A 9 -44.27 37.14 -0.14
N ILE A 10 -43.27 37.16 -1.03
CA ILE A 10 -43.30 36.35 -2.25
C ILE A 10 -43.01 34.87 -1.93
N ALA A 11 -42.09 34.60 -1.00
CA ALA A 11 -41.72 33.24 -0.60
C ALA A 11 -42.90 32.44 -0.01
N ILE A 12 -43.75 33.08 0.80
CA ILE A 12 -44.90 32.42 1.43
C ILE A 12 -45.95 31.98 0.39
N THR A 13 -46.12 32.77 -0.67
CA THR A 13 -47.14 32.50 -1.70
C THR A 13 -46.78 31.27 -2.54
N ILE A 14 -45.48 31.08 -2.84
CA ILE A 14 -44.99 29.94 -3.64
C ILE A 14 -45.14 28.63 -2.85
N ALA A 15 -44.87 28.64 -1.54
CA ALA A 15 -44.99 27.46 -0.69
C ALA A 15 -46.44 26.95 -0.60
N ALA A 16 -47.41 27.85 -0.52
CA ALA A 16 -48.83 27.48 -0.44
C ALA A 16 -49.33 26.78 -1.73
N ILE A 17 -48.85 27.22 -2.90
CA ILE A 17 -49.26 26.63 -4.20
C ILE A 17 -48.69 25.21 -4.35
N GLY A 18 -47.46 24.96 -3.90
CA GLY A 18 -46.84 23.63 -3.98
C GLY A 18 -47.58 22.55 -3.19
N LEU A 19 -48.13 22.91 -2.02
CA LEU A 19 -48.80 21.97 -1.11
C LEU A 19 -50.16 21.49 -1.66
N ILE A 20 -50.85 22.34 -2.42
CA ILE A 20 -52.13 21.99 -3.06
C ILE A 20 -51.90 20.98 -4.19
N ILE A 21 -50.83 21.11 -4.96
CA ILE A 21 -50.51 20.21 -6.08
C ILE A 21 -50.13 18.80 -5.57
N PHE A 22 -49.37 18.72 -4.46
CA PHE A 22 -48.96 17.44 -3.89
C PHE A 22 -50.13 16.60 -3.37
N SER A 23 -51.19 17.26 -2.89
CA SER A 23 -52.35 16.59 -2.30
C SER A 23 -53.21 15.81 -3.31
N ILE A 24 -53.21 16.22 -4.59
CA ILE A 24 -54.06 15.62 -5.63
C ILE A 24 -53.42 14.35 -6.24
N ALA A 25 -52.09 14.21 -6.16
CA ALA A 25 -51.37 13.09 -6.78
C ALA A 25 -51.31 11.79 -5.94
N GLY A 26 -51.72 11.82 -4.67
CA GLY A 26 -51.50 10.70 -3.73
C GLY A 26 -52.50 9.55 -3.75
N SER A 27 -53.55 9.56 -4.58
CA SER A 27 -54.72 8.67 -4.40
C SER A 27 -55.01 7.72 -5.58
N ALA A 28 -53.99 7.10 -6.17
CA ALA A 28 -54.18 6.11 -7.24
C ALA A 28 -53.38 4.82 -7.01
N SER A 29 -53.77 4.03 -6.01
CA SER A 29 -53.28 2.65 -5.83
C SER A 29 -54.47 1.67 -5.74
N SER A 30 -54.94 1.16 -6.88
CA SER A 30 -55.87 0.01 -6.86
C SER A 30 -55.71 -0.86 -8.10
N ALA A 31 -56.01 -2.15 -7.90
CA ALA A 31 -56.12 -3.26 -8.87
C ALA A 31 -54.85 -4.01 -9.32
N LYS A 32 -53.63 -3.45 -9.24
CA LYS A 32 -52.40 -4.21 -9.62
C LYS A 32 -51.73 -5.00 -8.49
N THR A 33 -52.07 -4.72 -7.23
CA THR A 33 -51.48 -5.39 -6.06
C THR A 33 -52.06 -6.78 -5.80
N ASP A 34 -53.34 -7.00 -6.08
CA ASP A 34 -53.99 -8.30 -5.81
C ASP A 34 -53.45 -9.41 -6.72
N LYS A 35 -53.00 -9.05 -7.93
CA LYS A 35 -52.36 -9.98 -8.86
C LYS A 35 -50.94 -10.36 -8.44
N LEU A 36 -50.25 -9.51 -7.69
CA LEU A 36 -48.92 -9.80 -7.12
C LEU A 36 -49.01 -10.61 -5.82
N LEU A 37 -50.10 -10.46 -5.06
CA LEU A 37 -50.35 -11.27 -3.86
C LEU A 37 -50.80 -12.71 -4.20
N SER A 38 -51.40 -12.92 -5.38
CA SER A 38 -51.91 -14.23 -5.81
C SER A 38 -50.89 -15.08 -6.57
N SER A 39 -49.76 -14.51 -6.99
CA SER A 39 -48.69 -15.29 -7.61
C SER A 39 -47.93 -16.08 -6.55
N PRO A 40 -47.73 -17.40 -6.72
CA PRO A 40 -46.97 -18.23 -5.77
C PRO A 40 -45.62 -17.59 -5.51
N GLY A 41 -45.25 -17.51 -4.25
CA GLY A 41 -44.08 -16.76 -3.82
C GLY A 41 -42.83 -17.31 -4.50
N VAL A 42 -41.82 -16.45 -4.70
CA VAL A 42 -40.51 -16.87 -5.22
C VAL A 42 -39.93 -18.05 -4.41
N ALA A 43 -40.23 -18.09 -3.11
CA ALA A 43 -39.90 -19.20 -2.22
C ALA A 43 -40.54 -20.54 -2.65
N GLU A 44 -41.81 -20.54 -3.05
CA GLU A 44 -42.52 -21.75 -3.51
C GLU A 44 -42.04 -22.21 -4.89
N GLN A 45 -41.76 -21.28 -5.81
CA GLN A 45 -41.14 -21.61 -7.10
C GLN A 45 -39.75 -22.27 -6.93
N LEU A 46 -38.93 -21.73 -6.02
CA LEU A 46 -37.64 -22.34 -5.70
C LEU A 46 -37.83 -23.72 -5.08
N GLN A 47 -38.73 -23.88 -4.10
CA GLN A 47 -38.95 -25.15 -3.43
C GLN A 47 -39.47 -26.24 -4.38
N ALA A 48 -40.35 -25.89 -5.32
CA ALA A 48 -40.83 -26.81 -6.37
C ALA A 48 -39.71 -27.26 -7.31
N THR A 49 -38.74 -26.39 -7.60
CA THR A 49 -37.61 -26.71 -8.51
C THR A 49 -36.60 -27.64 -7.85
N TYR A 50 -36.40 -27.54 -6.53
CA TYR A 50 -35.40 -28.34 -5.79
C TYR A 50 -35.95 -29.65 -5.19
N ALA A 51 -37.25 -29.90 -5.22
CA ALA A 51 -37.84 -31.10 -4.60
C ALA A 51 -37.54 -32.42 -5.36
N GLY A 52 -37.10 -32.37 -6.62
CA GLY A 52 -37.14 -33.53 -7.53
C GLY A 52 -35.86 -34.37 -7.71
N LYS A 53 -34.66 -33.88 -7.36
CA LYS A 53 -33.41 -34.63 -7.58
C LYS A 53 -32.44 -34.46 -6.41
N ARG A 54 -32.48 -35.40 -5.47
CA ARG A 54 -31.51 -35.52 -4.38
C ARG A 54 -30.48 -36.59 -4.74
N THR A 55 -29.40 -36.20 -5.40
CA THR A 55 -28.24 -37.08 -5.60
C THR A 55 -26.99 -36.38 -5.09
N SER A 56 -26.37 -36.99 -4.08
CA SER A 56 -25.11 -36.61 -3.40
C SER A 56 -25.18 -35.45 -2.39
N GLU A 57 -24.58 -35.71 -1.23
CA GLU A 57 -24.54 -34.87 -0.03
C GLU A 57 -23.80 -33.53 -0.23
N THR A 58 -22.98 -33.45 -1.28
CA THR A 58 -22.24 -32.25 -1.70
C THR A 58 -23.14 -31.20 -2.37
N ASP A 59 -24.32 -31.57 -2.86
CA ASP A 59 -25.19 -30.67 -3.63
C ASP A 59 -26.22 -29.92 -2.76
N ARG A 60 -26.09 -30.00 -1.43
CA ARG A 60 -26.93 -29.26 -0.47
C ARG A 60 -26.43 -27.86 -0.16
N ASP A 61 -25.28 -27.47 -0.67
CA ASP A 61 -24.77 -26.12 -0.46
C ASP A 61 -25.55 -25.12 -1.30
N THR A 62 -26.34 -24.25 -0.65
CA THR A 62 -26.98 -23.12 -1.32
C THR A 62 -25.90 -22.25 -1.99
N PRO A 63 -26.22 -21.53 -3.09
CA PRO A 63 -25.24 -20.67 -3.77
C PRO A 63 -24.58 -19.66 -2.81
N LEU A 64 -25.36 -19.15 -1.84
CA LEU A 64 -24.85 -18.28 -0.78
C LEU A 64 -23.84 -19.00 0.12
N MET A 65 -24.11 -20.26 0.48
CA MET A 65 -23.20 -21.07 1.30
C MET A 65 -21.92 -21.43 0.55
N ARG A 66 -21.99 -21.64 -0.77
CA ARG A 66 -20.79 -21.82 -1.62
C ARG A 66 -19.93 -20.56 -1.62
N GLN A 67 -20.54 -19.38 -1.74
CA GLN A 67 -19.81 -18.12 -1.69
C GLN A 67 -19.19 -17.86 -0.31
N ALA A 68 -19.91 -18.16 0.77
CA ALA A 68 -19.39 -18.06 2.13
C ALA A 68 -18.20 -19.01 2.37
N LYS A 69 -18.27 -20.27 1.91
CA LYS A 69 -17.15 -21.22 1.99
C LYS A 69 -15.94 -20.74 1.18
N ALA A 70 -16.16 -20.20 -0.02
CA ALA A 70 -15.10 -19.64 -0.84
C ALA A 70 -14.43 -18.43 -0.18
N PHE A 71 -15.20 -17.59 0.53
CA PHE A 71 -14.66 -16.45 1.27
C PHE A 71 -13.92 -16.90 2.54
N ALA A 72 -14.42 -17.92 3.24
CA ALA A 72 -13.73 -18.51 4.40
C ALA A 72 -12.34 -19.03 4.02
N LEU A 73 -12.19 -19.69 2.87
CA LEU A 73 -10.89 -20.14 2.35
C LEU A 73 -9.91 -18.99 2.04
N ARG A 74 -10.42 -17.76 1.87
CA ARG A 74 -9.59 -16.57 1.64
C ARG A 74 -9.13 -15.92 2.95
N ILE A 75 -9.91 -16.06 4.02
CA ILE A 75 -9.55 -15.57 5.36
C ILE A 75 -8.60 -16.56 6.03
N ASP A 76 -8.98 -17.84 6.03
CA ASP A 76 -8.23 -18.93 6.66
C ASP A 76 -7.87 -19.98 5.59
N PRO A 77 -6.81 -19.74 4.80
CA PRO A 77 -6.35 -20.74 3.85
C PRO A 77 -5.98 -22.02 4.61
N PRO A 78 -6.34 -23.20 4.10
CA PRO A 78 -5.94 -24.45 4.73
C PRO A 78 -4.41 -24.49 4.84
N PRO A 79 -3.86 -25.06 5.93
CA PRO A 79 -2.42 -25.15 6.10
C PRO A 79 -1.81 -25.81 4.87
N PRO A 80 -0.72 -25.24 4.30
CA PRO A 80 -0.09 -25.81 3.14
C PRO A 80 0.26 -27.28 3.42
N PRO A 81 0.07 -28.19 2.44
CA PRO A 81 0.49 -29.57 2.61
C PRO A 81 1.96 -29.58 3.05
N PRO A 82 2.35 -30.48 3.96
CA PRO A 82 3.73 -30.55 4.43
C PRO A 82 4.65 -30.64 3.20
N PRO A 83 5.72 -29.83 3.15
CA PRO A 83 6.61 -29.85 2.00
C PRO A 83 7.06 -31.29 1.77
N PRO A 84 7.06 -31.78 0.52
CA PRO A 84 7.58 -33.10 0.22
C PRO A 84 8.96 -33.18 0.85
N GLN A 85 9.15 -34.18 1.73
CA GLN A 85 10.42 -34.36 2.42
C GLN A 85 11.52 -34.34 1.35
N PRO A 86 12.53 -33.48 1.48
CA PRO A 86 13.59 -33.41 0.49
C PRO A 86 14.16 -34.82 0.34
N VAL A 87 13.94 -35.41 -0.83
CA VAL A 87 14.61 -36.64 -1.24
C VAL A 87 16.08 -36.29 -1.15
N GLN A 88 16.76 -36.80 -0.12
CA GLN A 88 18.14 -36.44 0.15
C GLN A 88 18.93 -36.68 -1.13
N PRO A 89 19.50 -35.62 -1.76
CA PRO A 89 20.38 -35.84 -2.90
C PRO A 89 21.51 -36.73 -2.43
N ALA A 90 21.78 -37.79 -3.19
CA ALA A 90 22.84 -38.73 -2.92
C ALA A 90 24.17 -37.97 -2.76
N ASN A 91 24.65 -37.89 -1.51
CA ASN A 91 25.99 -37.46 -1.09
C ASN A 91 26.69 -36.50 -2.07
N GLU A 92 26.30 -35.23 -2.07
CA GLU A 92 27.27 -34.21 -2.46
C GLU A 92 28.40 -34.22 -1.41
N PRO A 93 29.68 -34.22 -1.83
CA PRO A 93 30.79 -34.25 -0.91
C PRO A 93 30.71 -33.01 -0.01
N ILE A 94 30.51 -33.25 1.29
CA ILE A 94 30.52 -32.24 2.35
C ILE A 94 31.86 -31.54 2.27
N ARG A 95 31.89 -30.36 1.63
CA ARG A 95 33.08 -29.52 1.67
C ARG A 95 33.19 -29.02 3.11
N PRO A 96 34.31 -29.23 3.80
CA PRO A 96 34.48 -28.72 5.15
C PRO A 96 34.28 -27.20 5.11
N LYS A 97 33.37 -26.70 5.96
CA LYS A 97 33.26 -25.27 6.25
C LYS A 97 34.53 -24.92 7.01
N VAL A 98 35.54 -24.46 6.29
CA VAL A 98 36.75 -23.91 6.90
C VAL A 98 36.34 -22.54 7.42
N ASP A 99 36.39 -22.35 8.74
CA ASP A 99 36.23 -21.03 9.34
C ASP A 99 37.33 -20.13 8.80
N VAL A 100 36.95 -19.25 7.88
CA VAL A 100 37.84 -18.23 7.36
C VAL A 100 38.05 -17.23 8.48
N SER A 101 39.31 -17.02 8.87
CA SER A 101 39.71 -16.03 9.88
C SER A 101 39.58 -14.60 9.34
N ALA A 102 38.49 -14.29 8.64
CA ALA A 102 38.16 -12.96 8.18
C ALA A 102 37.60 -12.18 9.37
N GLN A 103 38.31 -11.15 9.82
CA GLN A 103 37.86 -10.28 10.92
C GLN A 103 36.85 -9.22 10.44
N PHE A 104 35.95 -9.59 9.54
CA PHE A 104 34.91 -8.70 9.06
C PHE A 104 33.59 -9.43 8.92
N THR A 105 32.51 -8.68 9.10
CA THR A 105 31.15 -9.17 8.96
C THR A 105 30.53 -8.63 7.67
N LEU A 106 29.87 -9.51 6.90
CA LEU A 106 29.03 -9.11 5.77
C LEU A 106 27.63 -8.73 6.23
N ILE A 107 27.33 -7.43 6.18
CA ILE A 107 26.08 -6.85 6.66
C ILE A 107 25.01 -6.84 5.55
N GLY A 108 25.42 -6.61 4.30
CA GLY A 108 24.49 -6.56 3.18
C GLY A 108 25.18 -6.54 1.82
N THR A 109 24.39 -6.78 0.77
CA THR A 109 24.84 -6.80 -0.62
C THR A 109 23.83 -6.08 -1.49
N SER A 110 24.30 -5.21 -2.38
CA SER A 110 23.52 -4.65 -3.48
C SER A 110 23.98 -5.31 -4.76
N TYR A 111 23.19 -6.29 -5.25
CA TYR A 111 23.51 -7.07 -6.43
C TYR A 111 22.89 -6.44 -7.68
N TYR A 112 23.68 -6.31 -8.76
CA TYR A 112 23.20 -5.83 -10.05
C TYR A 112 23.20 -6.97 -11.08
N GLU A 113 22.01 -7.36 -11.52
CA GLU A 113 21.85 -8.43 -12.51
C GLU A 113 22.49 -8.02 -13.85
N GLY A 114 23.42 -8.84 -14.36
CA GLY A 114 24.05 -8.63 -15.66
C GLY A 114 25.33 -7.78 -15.66
N ASN A 115 25.66 -7.08 -14.56
CA ASN A 115 26.94 -6.40 -14.40
C ASN A 115 27.49 -6.57 -12.99
N ASP A 116 28.26 -7.65 -12.81
CA ASP A 116 28.88 -7.96 -11.53
C ASP A 116 29.79 -6.81 -11.05
N ALA A 117 30.43 -6.04 -11.94
CA ALA A 117 31.35 -4.95 -11.60
C ALA A 117 30.68 -3.76 -10.89
N ASN A 118 29.37 -3.61 -11.06
CA ASN A 118 28.55 -2.58 -10.41
C ASN A 118 27.89 -3.06 -9.12
N SER A 119 28.15 -4.30 -8.69
CA SER A 119 27.63 -4.81 -7.43
C SER A 119 28.44 -4.26 -6.25
N TRP A 120 27.83 -4.14 -5.09
CA TRP A 120 28.47 -3.59 -3.88
C TRP A 120 28.17 -4.46 -2.67
N ALA A 121 29.12 -4.55 -1.75
CA ALA A 121 28.98 -5.25 -0.48
C ALA A 121 29.23 -4.28 0.68
N LEU A 122 28.37 -4.32 1.68
CA LEU A 122 28.49 -3.55 2.91
C LEU A 122 29.17 -4.43 3.96
N LEU A 123 30.39 -4.05 4.33
CA LEU A 123 31.25 -4.81 5.22
C LEU A 123 31.57 -4.01 6.48
N ASN A 124 31.61 -4.71 7.61
CA ASN A 124 32.07 -4.16 8.88
C ASN A 124 33.44 -4.76 9.21
N GLU A 125 34.50 -4.02 8.92
CA GLU A 125 35.87 -4.41 9.27
C GLU A 125 36.24 -3.92 10.68
N VAL A 126 36.88 -4.78 11.47
CA VAL A 126 37.46 -4.34 12.75
C VAL A 126 38.48 -3.22 12.52
N GLY A 127 38.22 -2.05 13.11
CA GLY A 127 39.10 -0.87 13.03
C GLY A 127 38.77 0.14 11.93
N LYS A 128 38.19 -0.27 10.78
CA LYS A 128 37.68 0.68 9.77
C LYS A 128 36.19 0.98 9.94
N GLY A 129 35.45 0.06 10.53
CA GLY A 129 34.01 0.14 10.65
C GLY A 129 33.28 -0.22 9.36
N LEU A 130 32.08 0.34 9.21
CA LEU A 130 31.15 0.04 8.14
C LEU A 130 31.53 0.79 6.85
N HIS A 131 31.74 0.08 5.76
CA HIS A 131 32.03 0.69 4.46
C HIS A 131 31.61 -0.20 3.29
N TRP A 132 31.45 0.43 2.12
CA TRP A 132 31.06 -0.24 0.88
C TRP A 132 32.30 -0.65 0.08
N VAL A 133 32.27 -1.88 -0.44
CA VAL A 133 33.39 -2.49 -1.16
C VAL A 133 32.91 -3.06 -2.49
N ARG A 134 33.75 -2.95 -3.53
CA ARG A 134 33.47 -3.42 -4.89
C ARG A 134 34.16 -4.77 -5.21
N PRO A 135 33.70 -5.50 -6.25
CA PRO A 135 34.42 -6.67 -6.75
C PRO A 135 35.80 -6.27 -7.27
N GLY A 136 36.78 -7.11 -6.99
CA GLY A 136 38.19 -6.90 -7.31
C GLY A 136 38.98 -6.17 -6.21
N GLU A 137 38.30 -5.55 -5.25
CA GLU A 137 38.94 -4.87 -4.13
C GLU A 137 39.50 -5.85 -3.09
N THR A 138 40.55 -5.43 -2.38
CA THR A 138 41.27 -6.26 -1.42
C THR A 138 41.01 -5.77 0.00
N ILE A 139 40.53 -6.68 0.85
CA ILE A 139 40.30 -6.47 2.27
C ILE A 139 41.33 -7.27 3.06
N GLY A 140 42.35 -6.58 3.58
CA GLY A 140 43.50 -7.24 4.18
C GLY A 140 44.25 -8.08 3.15
N HIS A 141 44.15 -9.41 3.26
CA HIS A 141 44.72 -10.37 2.31
C HIS A 141 43.68 -11.04 1.41
N LEU A 142 42.41 -10.70 1.60
CA LEU A 142 41.27 -11.33 0.94
C LEU A 142 40.82 -10.46 -0.24
N LYS A 143 40.74 -11.04 -1.44
CA LYS A 143 40.26 -10.33 -2.63
C LYS A 143 38.81 -10.68 -2.90
N ILE A 144 37.93 -9.69 -3.01
CA ILE A 144 36.54 -9.94 -3.39
C ILE A 144 36.52 -10.30 -4.89
N GLU A 145 36.03 -11.47 -5.24
CA GLU A 145 35.96 -11.91 -6.63
C GLU A 145 34.60 -11.57 -7.25
N LYS A 146 33.51 -11.90 -6.54
CA LYS A 146 32.15 -11.66 -7.02
C LYS A 146 31.21 -11.38 -5.85
N ILE A 147 30.24 -10.50 -6.08
CA ILE A 147 29.18 -10.15 -5.14
C ILE A 147 27.88 -10.64 -5.75
N GLY A 148 27.14 -11.47 -5.01
CA GLY A 148 25.84 -12.01 -5.41
C GLY A 148 24.71 -11.50 -4.50
N SER A 149 23.51 -12.03 -4.70
CA SER A 149 22.35 -11.70 -3.88
C SER A 149 22.42 -12.41 -2.53
N GLY A 150 22.95 -11.72 -1.53
CA GLY A 150 23.07 -12.24 -0.16
C GLY A 150 24.34 -13.05 0.11
N ASN A 151 25.26 -13.12 -0.84
CA ASN A 151 26.54 -13.82 -0.70
C ASN A 151 27.68 -13.06 -1.39
N VAL A 152 28.90 -13.26 -0.92
CA VAL A 152 30.13 -12.72 -1.51
C VAL A 152 31.16 -13.83 -1.66
N LEU A 153 31.70 -13.98 -2.86
CA LEU A 153 32.81 -14.88 -3.17
C LEU A 153 34.13 -14.14 -2.93
N ILE A 154 34.91 -14.67 -2.00
CA ILE A 154 36.17 -14.11 -1.53
C ILE A 154 37.29 -15.07 -1.89
N ARG A 155 38.39 -14.56 -2.43
CA ARG A 155 39.57 -15.33 -2.79
C ARG A 155 40.74 -15.02 -1.85
N ASP A 156 41.26 -16.07 -1.24
CA ASP A 156 42.46 -16.06 -0.41
C ASP A 156 43.56 -16.83 -1.12
N GLY A 157 44.29 -16.14 -2.00
CA GLY A 157 45.30 -16.74 -2.88
C GLY A 157 44.71 -17.80 -3.82
N GLN A 158 44.81 -19.07 -3.43
CA GLN A 158 44.30 -20.22 -4.21
C GLN A 158 42.93 -20.74 -3.76
N ARG A 159 42.44 -20.30 -2.60
CA ARG A 159 41.15 -20.77 -2.07
C ARG A 159 40.07 -19.74 -2.32
N THR A 160 38.87 -20.21 -2.65
CA THR A 160 37.67 -19.38 -2.79
C THR A 160 36.70 -19.77 -1.69
N TYR A 161 36.19 -18.77 -1.00
CA TYR A 161 35.24 -18.91 0.10
C TYR A 161 33.96 -18.16 -0.26
N GLU A 162 32.83 -18.75 0.09
CA GLU A 162 31.54 -18.09 0.00
C GLU A 162 31.16 -17.59 1.39
N MET A 163 30.98 -16.29 1.52
CA MET A 163 30.50 -15.65 2.73
C MET A 163 29.05 -15.25 2.55
N LEU A 164 28.18 -15.72 3.43
CA LEU A 164 26.76 -15.36 3.45
C LEU A 164 26.57 -14.09 4.26
N VAL A 165 25.59 -13.26 3.87
CA VAL A 165 25.18 -12.10 4.67
C VAL A 165 24.79 -12.60 6.06
N GLU A 166 25.40 -12.02 7.09
CA GLU A 166 24.98 -12.24 8.45
C GLU A 166 23.57 -11.66 8.56
N LYS A 167 22.58 -12.54 8.53
CA LYS A 167 21.24 -12.18 8.92
C LYS A 167 21.33 -11.91 10.41
N VAL A 168 21.61 -10.64 10.75
CA VAL A 168 21.29 -10.12 12.07
C VAL A 168 19.84 -10.53 12.25
N GLN A 169 19.62 -11.51 13.14
CA GLN A 169 18.27 -11.91 13.48
C GLN A 169 17.68 -10.64 14.05
N LYS A 170 16.93 -9.91 13.22
CA LYS A 170 16.11 -8.82 13.71
C LYS A 170 15.22 -9.52 14.71
N THR A 171 15.53 -9.33 15.99
CA THR A 171 14.58 -9.60 17.04
C THR A 171 13.33 -8.87 16.59
N ASP A 172 12.28 -9.63 16.32
CA ASP A 172 11.03 -9.08 15.82
C ASP A 172 10.62 -7.97 16.79
N PHE A 173 10.81 -6.72 16.37
CA PHE A 173 10.53 -5.56 17.21
C PHE A 173 9.04 -5.54 17.63
N VAL A 174 8.20 -6.28 16.90
CA VAL A 174 6.80 -6.53 17.22
C VAL A 174 6.62 -7.36 18.49
N GLN A 175 7.48 -8.37 18.75
CA GLN A 175 7.46 -9.11 20.03
C GLN A 175 7.96 -8.28 21.21
N ALA A 176 8.83 -7.29 20.97
CA ALA A 176 9.27 -6.37 22.03
C ALA A 176 8.15 -5.41 22.47
N TYR A 177 7.18 -5.10 21.59
CA TYR A 177 6.02 -4.26 21.92
C TYR A 177 4.80 -5.05 22.39
N THR A 178 4.65 -6.31 21.98
CA THR A 178 3.72 -7.25 22.64
C THR A 178 4.41 -7.81 23.88
N GLY A 179 4.64 -6.94 24.86
CA GLY A 179 5.05 -7.35 26.18
C GLY A 179 4.10 -8.43 26.68
N ASN A 180 4.57 -9.67 26.75
CA ASN A 180 4.13 -10.58 27.79
C ASN A 180 4.52 -9.90 29.10
N ILE A 181 3.64 -9.03 29.60
CA ILE A 181 3.68 -8.60 30.99
C ILE A 181 3.60 -9.90 31.77
N PRO A 182 4.67 -10.34 32.47
CA PRO A 182 4.52 -11.48 33.36
C PRO A 182 3.38 -11.12 34.30
N ALA A 183 2.41 -12.01 34.46
CA ALA A 183 1.32 -11.84 35.40
C ALA A 183 1.95 -11.66 36.80
N ILE A 184 2.21 -10.42 37.19
CA ILE A 184 2.60 -10.06 38.54
C ILE A 184 1.35 -10.37 39.35
N ALA A 185 1.38 -11.49 40.07
CA ALA A 185 0.37 -11.83 41.05
C ALA A 185 0.16 -10.61 41.94
N ALA A 186 -1.09 -10.15 42.01
CA ALA A 186 -1.46 -8.94 42.72
C ALA A 186 -0.88 -8.96 44.15
N PRO A 187 -0.05 -7.98 44.55
CA PRO A 187 0.28 -7.83 45.95
C PRO A 187 -0.97 -7.39 46.71
N ASP A 188 -1.34 -8.22 47.68
CA ASP A 188 -2.52 -8.13 48.54
C ASP A 188 -2.35 -6.98 49.58
N VAL A 189 -2.25 -5.74 49.11
CA VAL A 189 -1.83 -4.59 49.95
C VAL A 189 -2.75 -3.39 49.81
N TRP A 190 -4.08 -3.53 49.94
CA TRP A 190 -4.95 -2.37 50.19
C TRP A 190 -6.10 -2.71 51.14
N LYS A 191 -5.80 -2.77 52.44
CA LYS A 191 -6.77 -2.52 53.52
C LYS A 191 -6.48 -1.13 54.11
N GLY A 192 -7.37 -0.19 53.84
CA GLY A 192 -7.49 1.05 54.60
C GLY A 192 -6.79 2.27 53.99
N VAL A 193 -7.38 2.86 52.96
CA VAL A 193 -7.29 4.31 52.73
C VAL A 193 -8.67 4.82 52.36
N GLU A 194 -9.09 5.85 53.08
CA GLU A 194 -10.40 6.48 52.99
C GLU A 194 -10.61 7.21 51.65
N LYS A 195 -11.83 7.12 51.14
CA LYS A 195 -12.54 8.06 50.25
C LYS A 195 -11.83 8.46 48.94
N PRO A 196 -12.30 7.97 47.77
CA PRO A 196 -11.73 8.38 46.50
C PRO A 196 -12.11 9.82 46.17
N ALA A 197 -11.11 10.69 46.05
CA ALA A 197 -11.24 11.89 45.24
C ALA A 197 -11.43 11.47 43.78
N VAL A 198 -12.35 12.16 43.12
CA VAL A 198 -12.75 12.01 41.73
C VAL A 198 -11.53 11.90 40.81
N ILE A 199 -11.34 10.74 40.20
CA ILE A 199 -10.32 10.52 39.17
C ILE A 199 -10.93 11.02 37.86
N THR A 200 -10.50 12.21 37.44
CA THR A 200 -10.73 12.74 36.09
C THR A 200 -10.05 11.81 35.07
N PRO A 201 -10.72 11.41 33.98
CA PRO A 201 -10.11 10.52 32.98
C PRO A 201 -8.91 11.20 32.32
N LEU A 202 -7.73 10.60 32.52
CA LEU A 202 -6.47 10.94 31.85
C LEU A 202 -6.54 10.45 30.39
N ALA A 203 -7.33 11.14 29.57
CA ALA A 203 -7.50 10.87 28.14
C ALA A 203 -6.80 11.91 27.25
N ALA A 204 -5.86 12.70 27.78
CA ALA A 204 -5.18 13.74 27.01
C ALA A 204 -3.70 13.79 27.38
N GLN A 205 -2.87 12.97 26.72
CA GLN A 205 -1.44 13.25 26.47
C GLN A 205 -0.83 12.13 25.61
N ILE A 206 -1.38 11.95 24.40
CA ILE A 206 -0.55 11.60 23.26
C ILE A 206 -0.51 12.86 22.43
N SER A 207 0.35 13.79 22.83
CA SER A 207 0.72 14.91 21.97
C SER A 207 1.65 14.33 20.92
N GLU A 208 1.08 14.01 19.76
CA GLU A 208 1.84 13.93 18.52
C GLU A 208 2.73 15.19 18.47
N PRO A 209 4.05 15.07 18.28
CA PRO A 209 4.92 16.24 18.29
C PRO A 209 4.41 17.17 17.19
N GLN A 210 3.82 18.30 17.57
CA GLN A 210 3.52 19.38 16.66
C GLN A 210 4.85 19.80 16.06
N GLN A 211 5.18 19.26 14.89
CA GLN A 211 6.17 19.85 14.01
C GLN A 211 5.67 21.28 13.79
N THR A 212 6.42 22.23 14.33
CA THR A 212 6.22 23.63 14.01
C THR A 212 6.13 23.75 12.48
N PRO A 213 5.14 24.48 11.94
CA PRO A 213 4.94 24.55 10.48
C PRO A 213 6.08 25.30 9.74
N GLU A 214 7.05 25.83 10.46
CA GLU A 214 8.20 26.59 9.94
C GLU A 214 9.28 25.71 9.28
N PRO A 215 9.85 24.66 9.93
CA PRO A 215 10.87 23.81 9.29
C PRO A 215 10.42 23.15 7.98
N ASN A 216 9.15 22.75 7.86
CA ASN A 216 8.67 22.08 6.65
C ASN A 216 8.61 23.01 5.43
N LYS A 217 8.43 24.33 5.60
CA LYS A 217 8.38 25.26 4.45
C LYS A 217 9.73 25.40 3.77
N ALA A 218 10.81 25.49 4.54
CA ALA A 218 12.16 25.63 4.01
C ALA A 218 12.60 24.36 3.26
N GLU A 219 12.27 23.19 3.80
CA GLU A 219 12.57 21.91 3.16
C GLU A 219 11.77 21.71 1.86
N ILE A 220 10.48 22.04 1.87
CA ILE A 220 9.64 22.01 0.66
C ILE A 220 10.20 22.97 -0.41
N GLN A 221 10.63 24.17 -0.02
CA GLN A 221 11.24 25.13 -0.95
C GLN A 221 12.53 24.60 -1.57
N ALA A 222 13.41 23.99 -0.75
CA ALA A 222 14.65 23.40 -1.21
C ALA A 222 14.42 22.23 -2.19
N ASN A 223 13.41 21.40 -1.91
CA ASN A 223 13.03 20.29 -2.79
C ASN A 223 12.49 20.79 -4.15
N ILE A 224 11.69 21.86 -4.14
CA ILE A 224 11.18 22.48 -5.37
C ILE A 224 12.32 23.07 -6.20
N GLU A 225 13.28 23.77 -5.58
CA GLU A 225 14.44 24.33 -6.27
C GLU A 225 15.33 23.24 -6.88
N TRP A 226 15.58 22.16 -6.13
CA TRP A 226 16.33 21.01 -6.63
C TRP A 226 15.65 20.37 -7.84
N LEU A 227 14.32 20.17 -7.81
CA LEU A 227 13.57 19.64 -8.95
C LEU A 227 13.57 20.57 -10.16
N LYS A 228 13.55 21.90 -9.96
CA LYS A 228 13.68 22.89 -11.05
C LYS A 228 15.06 22.78 -11.71
N GLN A 229 16.12 22.64 -10.92
CA GLN A 229 17.48 22.46 -11.43
C GLN A 229 17.64 21.15 -12.22
N LEU A 230 16.97 20.09 -11.79
CA LEU A 230 16.95 18.80 -12.46
C LEU A 230 16.24 18.87 -13.83
N LYS A 231 15.17 19.66 -13.92
CA LYS A 231 14.43 19.91 -15.17
C LYS A 231 15.24 20.73 -16.17
N ASP A 232 15.93 21.77 -15.71
CA ASP A 232 16.64 22.71 -16.58
C ASP A 232 18.00 22.16 -17.05
N SER A 233 18.54 21.13 -16.40
CA SER A 233 19.85 20.56 -16.74
C SER A 233 19.94 19.04 -16.45
N PRO A 234 19.19 18.19 -17.19
CA PRO A 234 19.23 16.74 -16.99
C PRO A 234 20.63 16.15 -17.23
N GLU A 235 21.42 16.77 -18.12
CA GLU A 235 22.80 16.34 -18.43
C GLU A 235 23.77 16.54 -17.24
N SER A 236 23.49 17.50 -16.35
CA SER A 236 24.35 17.77 -15.18
C SER A 236 24.37 16.63 -14.16
N LEU A 237 23.38 15.73 -14.24
CA LEU A 237 23.24 14.56 -13.39
C LEU A 237 23.59 13.25 -14.12
N GLY A 238 24.12 13.35 -15.34
CA GLY A 238 24.47 12.18 -16.15
C GLY A 238 23.27 11.38 -16.64
N MET A 239 22.07 11.94 -16.62
CA MET A 239 20.88 11.31 -17.21
C MET A 239 20.92 11.39 -18.72
N THR A 240 20.47 10.31 -19.36
CA THR A 240 20.40 10.20 -20.82
C THR A 240 19.15 10.90 -21.36
N ALA A 241 19.16 11.27 -22.64
CA ALA A 241 18.02 11.97 -23.28
C ALA A 241 16.72 11.14 -23.29
N GLU A 242 16.80 9.81 -23.16
CA GLU A 242 15.64 8.93 -23.07
C GLU A 242 15.01 8.97 -21.66
N GLU A 243 15.83 8.97 -20.60
CA GLU A 243 15.38 9.14 -19.21
C GLU A 243 14.78 10.54 -18.97
N ALA A 244 15.34 11.56 -19.63
CA ALA A 244 14.79 12.92 -19.60
C ALA A 244 13.36 13.01 -20.17
N LYS A 245 12.98 12.08 -21.05
CA LYS A 245 11.63 12.03 -21.64
C LYS A 245 10.61 11.37 -20.71
N GLU A 246 11.04 10.42 -19.87
CA GLU A 246 10.17 9.84 -18.83
C GLU A 246 9.89 10.85 -17.69
N LEU A 247 10.79 11.82 -17.51
CA LEU A 247 10.62 12.94 -16.58
C LEU A 247 9.61 14.00 -17.03
N GLU A 248 9.06 13.91 -18.25
CA GLU A 248 8.05 14.84 -18.75
C GLU A 248 6.77 14.81 -17.88
N GLY A 249 6.41 13.65 -17.32
CA GLY A 249 5.32 13.52 -16.34
C GLY A 249 5.61 14.12 -14.97
N LEU A 250 6.89 14.34 -14.63
CA LEU A 250 7.31 14.94 -13.36
C LEU A 250 7.01 16.45 -13.34
N GLY A 251 6.91 17.09 -14.51
CA GLY A 251 6.48 18.48 -14.65
C GLY A 251 5.07 18.75 -14.14
N ASP A 252 4.15 17.79 -14.32
CA ASP A 252 2.77 17.92 -13.83
C ASP A 252 2.69 17.76 -12.31
N MET A 253 3.53 16.90 -11.73
CA MET A 253 3.66 16.76 -10.27
C MET A 253 4.24 18.05 -9.65
N LEU A 254 5.23 18.67 -10.30
CA LEU A 254 5.80 19.94 -9.85
C LEU A 254 4.76 21.06 -9.84
N LYS A 255 3.93 21.17 -10.89
CA LYS A 255 2.82 22.13 -10.95
C LYS A 255 1.79 21.90 -9.85
N THR A 256 1.52 20.64 -9.53
CA THR A 256 0.59 20.28 -8.46
C THR A 256 1.12 20.75 -7.10
N LEU A 257 2.40 20.49 -6.80
CA LEU A 257 3.05 20.95 -5.57
C LEU A 257 3.14 22.48 -5.47
N GLU A 258 3.43 23.17 -6.58
CA GLU A 258 3.48 24.64 -6.61
C GLU A 258 2.09 25.25 -6.38
N THR A 259 1.03 24.61 -6.90
CA THR A 259 -0.36 25.02 -6.66
C THR A 259 -0.77 24.80 -5.21
N GLU A 260 -0.42 23.66 -4.62
CA GLU A 260 -0.70 23.34 -3.21
C GLU A 260 0.03 24.32 -2.27
N GLN A 261 1.29 24.64 -2.58
CA GLN A 261 2.05 25.64 -1.82
C GLN A 261 1.40 27.03 -1.90
N GLN A 262 0.93 27.44 -3.08
CA GLN A 262 0.20 28.70 -3.24
C GLN A 262 -1.11 28.70 -2.46
N GLN A 263 -1.82 27.58 -2.40
CA GLN A 263 -3.06 27.45 -1.64
C GLN A 263 -2.81 27.58 -0.12
N VAL A 264 -1.77 26.93 0.39
CA VAL A 264 -1.35 27.04 1.81
C VAL A 264 -0.91 28.45 2.17
N ASN A 265 -0.26 29.18 1.26
CA ASN A 265 0.11 30.58 1.49
C ASN A 265 -1.06 31.57 1.28
N SER A 266 -2.12 31.15 0.57
CA SER A 266 -3.28 32.00 0.27
C SER A 266 -4.43 31.82 1.26
N GLU A 267 -4.36 30.91 2.23
CA GLU A 267 -5.27 30.92 3.37
C GLU A 267 -4.86 32.06 4.32
N PRO A 268 -5.57 33.21 4.33
CA PRO A 268 -5.33 34.20 5.35
C PRO A 268 -5.68 33.57 6.70
N ASN A 269 -4.77 33.71 7.67
CA ASN A 269 -5.00 33.46 9.09
C ASN A 269 -6.27 34.18 9.56
N ASN A 270 -7.46 33.59 9.36
CA ASN A 270 -8.69 33.94 10.06
C ASN A 270 -8.68 33.22 11.42
N ALA A 271 -7.62 33.46 12.18
CA ALA A 271 -7.46 32.99 13.54
C ALA A 271 -7.60 34.17 14.51
N GLU A 272 -8.69 34.94 14.41
CA GLU A 272 -9.14 35.76 15.54
C GLU A 272 -10.62 36.09 15.41
N LYS A 273 -11.45 35.24 16.05
CA LYS A 273 -12.55 35.57 16.97
C LYS A 273 -13.68 34.53 16.89
N ASN A 274 -13.47 33.39 17.56
CA ASN A 274 -14.55 32.45 17.88
C ASN A 274 -15.36 33.00 19.07
N GLU A 275 -16.55 33.54 18.79
CA GLU A 275 -17.68 33.46 19.72
C GLU A 275 -18.46 32.18 19.45
N PRO A 276 -19.07 31.54 20.46
CA PRO A 276 -19.76 30.27 20.30
C PRO A 276 -21.12 30.52 19.65
N ASN A 277 -21.30 30.10 18.40
CA ASN A 277 -22.64 29.99 17.82
C ASN A 277 -23.00 28.52 17.61
N GLU A 278 -24.08 28.14 18.26
CA GLU A 278 -24.74 26.85 18.17
C GLU A 278 -25.21 26.55 16.75
N ASN A 279 -25.08 25.26 16.40
CA ASN A 279 -26.12 24.51 15.70
C ASN A 279 -26.42 24.90 14.24
N VAL A 280 -25.69 24.31 13.28
CA VAL A 280 -26.28 23.86 12.01
C VAL A 280 -25.58 22.58 11.52
N SER A 281 -26.34 21.49 11.38
CA SER A 281 -25.97 20.27 10.68
C SER A 281 -25.80 20.50 9.17
N PRO A 282 -24.84 19.85 8.50
CA PRO A 282 -24.60 20.07 7.07
C PRO A 282 -25.69 19.44 6.20
N ALA A 283 -26.23 20.24 5.28
CA ALA A 283 -27.02 19.79 4.15
C ALA A 283 -26.12 19.08 3.13
N ILE A 284 -26.54 17.87 2.77
CA ILE A 284 -25.97 17.05 1.70
C ILE A 284 -26.21 17.80 0.38
N VAL A 285 -25.14 18.27 -0.25
CA VAL A 285 -25.17 18.75 -1.64
C VAL A 285 -24.92 17.54 -2.52
N ASP A 286 -25.99 17.04 -3.13
CA ASP A 286 -25.94 16.07 -4.22
C ASP A 286 -25.32 16.74 -5.46
N THR A 287 -23.99 16.69 -5.55
CA THR A 287 -23.29 16.99 -6.80
C THR A 287 -23.53 15.83 -7.77
N ASN A 288 -24.57 15.97 -8.58
CA ASN A 288 -24.88 15.12 -9.71
C ASN A 288 -23.79 15.25 -10.79
N ILE A 289 -22.68 14.53 -10.60
CA ILE A 289 -21.67 14.33 -11.64
C ILE A 289 -22.13 13.11 -12.44
N SER A 290 -22.84 13.37 -13.54
CA SER A 290 -23.03 12.41 -14.62
C SER A 290 -21.67 12.17 -15.29
N GLN A 291 -20.87 11.25 -14.74
CA GLN A 291 -19.74 10.65 -15.43
C GLN A 291 -20.29 9.68 -16.49
N GLN A 292 -20.44 10.19 -17.71
CA GLN A 292 -20.41 9.33 -18.88
C GLN A 292 -18.99 8.75 -18.97
N PRO A 293 -18.81 7.41 -18.91
CA PRO A 293 -17.48 6.83 -18.96
C PRO A 293 -16.83 7.21 -20.29
N PRO A 294 -15.57 7.71 -20.30
CA PRO A 294 -14.85 7.88 -21.54
C PRO A 294 -14.74 6.52 -22.22
N ALA A 295 -15.03 6.51 -23.52
CA ALA A 295 -14.93 5.33 -24.34
C ALA A 295 -13.56 4.67 -24.12
N VAL A 296 -13.57 3.44 -23.61
CA VAL A 296 -12.40 2.57 -23.56
C VAL A 296 -11.92 2.39 -24.99
N GLN A 297 -10.95 3.21 -25.39
CA GLN A 297 -10.17 2.96 -26.58
C GLN A 297 -9.42 1.66 -26.30
N ARG A 298 -9.84 0.59 -26.99
CA ARG A 298 -9.12 -0.68 -26.97
C ARG A 298 -7.66 -0.37 -27.34
N PRO A 299 -6.68 -0.91 -26.59
CA PRO A 299 -5.29 -0.81 -26.99
C PRO A 299 -5.20 -1.35 -28.41
N VAL A 300 -4.71 -0.50 -29.32
CA VAL A 300 -4.38 -0.87 -30.69
C VAL A 300 -3.50 -2.11 -30.60
N ASP A 301 -3.94 -3.19 -31.22
CA ASP A 301 -3.19 -4.45 -31.32
C ASP A 301 -1.78 -4.14 -31.82
N VAL A 302 -0.82 -4.12 -30.89
CA VAL A 302 0.59 -4.05 -31.23
C VAL A 302 0.89 -5.28 -32.06
N ASN A 303 1.29 -5.02 -33.30
CA ASN A 303 1.43 -5.97 -34.39
C ASN A 303 2.37 -7.14 -34.00
N ASN A 304 1.76 -8.23 -33.51
CA ASN A 304 2.43 -9.47 -33.09
C ASN A 304 3.23 -10.18 -34.21
N ASN A 305 3.18 -9.67 -35.44
CA ASN A 305 3.96 -10.22 -36.55
C ASN A 305 5.46 -9.89 -36.45
N GLU A 306 5.86 -8.79 -35.83
CA GLU A 306 7.28 -8.42 -35.77
C GLU A 306 8.06 -9.28 -34.76
N LEU A 307 7.45 -9.63 -33.62
CA LEU A 307 8.06 -10.52 -32.63
C LEU A 307 8.22 -11.96 -33.15
N ARG A 308 7.31 -12.42 -34.02
CA ARG A 308 7.41 -13.74 -34.65
C ARG A 308 8.54 -13.81 -35.67
N SER A 309 8.81 -12.72 -36.40
CA SER A 309 9.94 -12.67 -37.34
C SER A 309 11.29 -12.75 -36.63
N LYS A 310 11.48 -11.97 -35.55
CA LYS A 310 12.75 -11.95 -34.79
C LYS A 310 13.05 -13.28 -34.10
N ARG A 311 12.02 -14.01 -33.64
CA ARG A 311 12.21 -15.35 -33.02
C ARG A 311 12.63 -16.42 -34.04
N ALA A 312 12.19 -16.33 -35.28
CA ALA A 312 12.58 -17.27 -36.35
C ALA A 312 14.03 -17.07 -36.80
N GLU A 313 14.54 -15.83 -36.76
CA GLU A 313 15.91 -15.51 -37.16
C GLU A 313 16.95 -15.99 -36.13
N ILE A 314 16.64 -15.88 -34.84
CA ILE A 314 17.50 -16.39 -33.75
C ILE A 314 17.65 -17.92 -33.80
N LEU A 315 16.60 -18.65 -34.21
CA LEU A 315 16.66 -20.10 -34.35
C LEU A 315 17.48 -20.55 -35.58
N ARG A 316 17.53 -19.73 -36.65
CA ARG A 316 18.35 -20.03 -37.84
C ARG A 316 19.84 -19.78 -37.60
N SER A 317 20.21 -18.79 -36.80
CA SER A 317 21.62 -18.50 -36.50
C SER A 317 22.27 -19.56 -35.61
N ARG A 318 21.50 -20.21 -34.72
CA ARG A 318 21.98 -21.34 -33.89
C ARG A 318 22.19 -22.64 -34.65
N ARG A 319 21.61 -22.82 -35.84
CA ARG A 319 21.76 -24.06 -36.64
C ARG A 319 22.94 -24.01 -37.62
N ARG A 320 23.64 -22.88 -37.71
CA ARG A 320 24.79 -22.65 -38.61
C ARG A 320 26.14 -22.54 -37.86
N ARG A 321 26.16 -22.74 -36.55
CA ARG A 321 27.37 -22.98 -35.75
C ARG A 321 27.38 -24.42 -35.30
#